data_AF-A0A923X1B4-F1
#
_entry.id   AF-A0A923X1B4-F1
#
_cell.length_a   1.000
_cell.length_b   1.000
_cell.length_c   1.000
_cell.angle_alpha   90.00
_cell.angle_beta   90.00
_cell.angle_gamma   90.00
#
_symmetry.space_group_name_H-M   'P 1'
#
loop_
_entity.id
_entity.type
_entity.pdbx_description
1 polymer ?
#
loop_
_entity_poly.entity_id
_entity_poly.type
_entity_poly.pdbx_seq_one_letter_code
_entity_poly.pdbx_strand_id
1 'polypeptide(L)'
;MHLARTTLLTMCAALLLAGCGSGDPGALGPNSVDGGLSAAGQKQEYVDGVSRALTQLGTAQGDSFGKAVENGQKQQLQTAALAWKQGGQQLKELNPPKDVAAAHAKLVKAVDGLAVWNNRLVAAAPNKARTRALAKQAGASAPSQQLEAAVCELVDAGYEIVDSGACTPLSNAGSPVQ
;
A
#
# COMPACT_ATOMS: atom_id res chain seq x y z
N MET A 1 31.62 8.99 15.21
CA MET A 1 31.89 8.50 13.84
C MET A 1 30.63 7.80 13.36
N HIS A 2 29.89 8.43 12.44
CA HIS A 2 28.67 7.87 11.85
C HIS A 2 29.07 6.85 10.77
N LEU A 3 28.80 5.57 11.01
CA LEU A 3 28.97 4.52 10.02
C LEU A 3 27.60 4.03 9.56
N ALA A 4 27.36 4.28 8.27
CA ALA A 4 26.53 3.53 7.33
C ALA A 4 25.12 3.11 7.78
N ARG A 5 24.12 3.98 7.51
CA ARG A 5 22.77 3.53 7.15
C ARG A 5 22.65 3.56 5.63
N THR A 6 22.96 2.44 4.99
CA THR A 6 22.79 2.23 3.55
C THR A 6 22.05 0.92 3.35
N THR A 7 20.73 1.00 3.41
CA THR A 7 19.79 -0.04 2.98
C THR A 7 18.68 0.75 2.29
N LEU A 8 18.76 1.10 1.00
CA LEU A 8 18.57 0.25 -0.17
C LEU A 8 17.32 -0.65 -0.01
N LEU A 9 16.15 -0.01 0.00
CA LEU A 9 14.88 -0.69 -0.20
C LEU A 9 14.59 -0.74 -1.70
N THR A 10 15.01 -1.88 -2.25
CA THR A 10 14.75 -2.37 -3.59
C THR A 10 13.25 -2.62 -3.73
N MET A 11 12.51 -1.69 -4.33
CA MET A 11 11.23 -2.03 -4.94
C MET A 11 11.50 -2.86 -6.20
N CYS A 12 11.32 -4.18 -6.13
CA CYS A 12 10.84 -5.02 -7.23
C CYS A 12 10.51 -6.45 -6.76
N ALA A 13 9.23 -6.81 -6.92
CA ALA A 13 8.59 -8.11 -7.11
C ALA A 13 9.31 -9.43 -6.74
N ALA A 14 8.73 -10.18 -5.80
CA ALA A 14 8.71 -11.65 -5.79
C ALA A 14 7.63 -12.18 -4.82
N LEU A 15 6.38 -12.25 -5.27
CA LEU A 15 5.34 -13.07 -4.61
C LEU A 15 5.12 -14.31 -5.47
N LEU A 16 5.84 -15.38 -5.15
CA LEU A 16 5.52 -16.73 -5.58
C LEU A 16 5.02 -17.53 -4.37
N LEU A 17 3.72 -17.84 -4.41
CA LEU A 17 3.05 -19.07 -3.99
C LEU A 17 3.58 -19.81 -2.75
N ALA A 18 2.75 -19.86 -1.70
CA ALA A 18 2.19 -21.12 -1.15
C ALA A 18 1.20 -20.79 -0.02
N GLY A 19 0.03 -21.42 -0.04
CA GLY A 19 -0.94 -21.32 1.05
C GLY A 19 -2.41 -21.50 0.67
N CYS A 20 -2.74 -22.49 -0.16
CA CYS A 20 -4.08 -23.06 -0.16
C CYS A 20 -4.20 -23.94 1.10
N GLY A 21 -5.13 -23.60 2.00
CA GLY A 21 -5.33 -24.31 3.27
C GLY A 21 -6.76 -24.14 3.76
N SER A 22 -7.53 -25.21 3.58
CA SER A 22 -8.94 -25.47 3.90
C SER A 22 -9.37 -25.21 5.36
N GLY A 23 -10.60 -24.72 5.54
CA GLY A 23 -11.34 -24.72 6.82
C GLY A 23 -12.86 -24.64 6.60
N ASP A 24 -13.58 -25.58 7.19
CA ASP A 24 -14.95 -26.05 6.92
C ASP A 24 -16.10 -25.02 7.12
N PRO A 25 -17.22 -25.12 6.36
CA PRO A 25 -18.40 -24.27 6.50
C PRO A 25 -19.38 -24.85 7.54
N GLY A 26 -19.25 -24.45 8.80
CA GLY A 26 -20.13 -24.95 9.87
C GLY A 26 -20.60 -23.89 10.85
N ALA A 27 -21.82 -23.38 10.64
CA ALA A 27 -22.86 -23.10 11.66
C ALA A 27 -23.66 -21.82 11.33
N LEU A 28 -24.67 -21.95 10.47
CA LEU A 28 -25.78 -21.02 10.38
C LEU A 28 -26.72 -21.27 11.58
N GLY A 29 -26.63 -20.43 12.60
CA GLY A 29 -27.65 -20.28 13.63
C GLY A 29 -28.53 -19.06 13.32
N PRO A 30 -29.86 -19.18 13.21
CA PRO A 30 -30.73 -18.06 12.91
C PRO A 30 -31.00 -17.28 14.20
N ASN A 31 -30.42 -16.10 14.36
CA ASN A 31 -30.91 -15.12 15.32
C ASN A 31 -30.79 -13.72 14.72
N SER A 32 -31.95 -13.16 14.46
CA SER A 32 -32.20 -11.76 14.13
C SER A 32 -31.52 -10.84 15.15
N VAL A 33 -30.62 -9.97 14.71
CA VAL A 33 -30.09 -8.85 15.51
C VAL A 33 -29.92 -7.62 14.62
N ASP A 34 -30.35 -6.48 15.13
CA ASP A 34 -30.25 -5.15 14.54
C ASP A 34 -28.96 -4.95 13.73
N GLY A 35 -29.13 -4.53 12.47
CA GLY A 35 -28.13 -4.53 11.40
C GLY A 35 -27.03 -3.48 11.52
N GLY A 36 -26.31 -3.46 12.64
CA GLY A 36 -25.01 -2.81 12.78
C GLY A 36 -23.91 -3.88 12.78
N LEU A 37 -22.91 -3.74 11.92
CA LEU A 37 -21.71 -4.56 11.99
C LEU A 37 -21.13 -4.51 13.41
N SER A 38 -20.81 -5.66 13.98
CA SER A 38 -20.04 -5.73 15.24
C SER A 38 -18.72 -4.95 15.07
N ALA A 39 -18.11 -4.48 16.17
CA ALA A 39 -16.83 -3.78 16.08
C ALA A 39 -15.76 -4.60 15.31
N ALA A 40 -15.81 -5.94 15.43
CA ALA A 40 -14.99 -6.85 14.63
C ALA A 40 -15.36 -6.84 13.13
N GLY A 41 -16.65 -6.81 12.79
CA GLY A 41 -17.12 -6.67 11.41
C GLY A 41 -16.73 -5.33 10.77
N GLN A 42 -16.82 -4.23 11.52
CA GLN A 42 -16.39 -2.90 11.04
C GLN A 42 -14.88 -2.85 10.82
N LYS A 43 -14.11 -3.45 11.74
CA LYS A 43 -12.66 -3.59 11.59
C LYS A 43 -12.30 -4.40 10.34
N GLN A 44 -12.96 -5.53 10.11
CA GLN A 44 -12.68 -6.37 8.94
C GLN A 44 -13.04 -5.67 7.63
N GLU A 45 -14.20 -5.02 7.55
CA GLU A 45 -14.59 -4.27 6.34
C GLU A 45 -13.60 -3.14 6.03
N TYR A 46 -13.12 -2.44 7.06
CA TYR A 46 -12.10 -1.42 6.90
C TYR A 46 -10.76 -2.02 6.42
N VAL A 47 -10.30 -3.13 7.02
CA VAL A 47 -9.08 -3.84 6.58
C VAL A 47 -9.20 -4.28 5.12
N ASP A 48 -10.32 -4.87 4.73
CA ASP A 48 -10.58 -5.33 3.37
C ASP A 48 -10.59 -4.16 2.38
N GLY A 49 -11.20 -3.03 2.78
CA GLY A 49 -11.24 -1.80 1.99
C GLY A 49 -9.85 -1.20 1.78
N VAL A 50 -9.05 -1.06 2.85
CA VAL A 50 -7.67 -0.56 2.77
C VAL A 50 -6.82 -1.51 1.93
N SER A 51 -6.89 -2.82 2.17
CA SER A 51 -6.10 -3.82 1.43
C SER A 51 -6.43 -3.78 -0.05
N ARG A 52 -7.72 -3.74 -0.43
CA ARG A 52 -8.15 -3.63 -1.83
C ARG A 52 -7.61 -2.38 -2.51
N ALA A 53 -7.70 -1.23 -1.83
CA ALA A 53 -7.20 0.02 -2.38
C ALA A 53 -5.68 -0.06 -2.58
N LEU A 54 -4.93 -0.55 -1.58
CA LEU A 54 -3.46 -0.68 -1.68
C LEU A 54 -3.02 -1.71 -2.71
N THR A 55 -3.71 -2.85 -2.85
CA THR A 55 -3.43 -3.82 -3.92
C THR A 55 -3.65 -3.21 -5.30
N GLN A 56 -4.69 -2.38 -5.48
CA GLN A 56 -4.90 -1.65 -6.73
C GLN A 56 -3.75 -0.65 -7.01
N LEU A 57 -3.20 0.00 -5.98
CA LEU A 57 -2.03 0.87 -6.12
C LEU A 57 -0.75 0.08 -6.45
N GLY A 58 -0.54 -1.06 -5.78
CA GLY A 58 0.65 -1.90 -5.94
C GLY A 58 0.70 -2.59 -7.30
N THR A 59 -0.42 -3.14 -7.77
CA THR A 59 -0.54 -3.72 -9.13
C THR A 59 -0.25 -2.67 -10.22
N ALA A 60 -0.66 -1.43 -10.00
CA ALA A 60 -0.35 -0.31 -10.90
C ALA A 60 1.13 0.12 -10.86
N GLN A 61 1.89 -0.25 -9.83
CA GLN A 61 3.32 0.03 -9.67
C GLN A 61 4.25 -1.18 -9.87
N GLY A 62 3.73 -2.32 -10.31
CA GLY A 62 4.54 -3.52 -10.57
C GLY A 62 5.57 -3.36 -11.70
N ASP A 63 6.17 -4.46 -12.15
CA ASP A 63 7.28 -4.46 -13.13
C ASP A 63 7.00 -3.69 -14.42
N SER A 64 5.73 -3.63 -14.84
CA SER A 64 5.28 -2.86 -16.01
C SER A 64 5.44 -1.35 -15.80
N PHE A 65 5.25 -0.84 -14.59
CA PHE A 65 5.45 0.57 -14.24
C PHE A 65 6.94 0.93 -14.20
N GLY A 66 7.79 0.09 -13.60
CA GLY A 66 9.24 0.28 -13.62
C GLY A 66 9.77 0.38 -15.06
N LYS A 67 9.39 -0.57 -15.92
CA LYS A 67 9.71 -0.53 -17.35
C LYS A 67 9.14 0.71 -18.04
N ALA A 68 7.94 1.15 -17.67
CA ALA A 68 7.33 2.35 -18.23
C ALA A 68 8.08 3.63 -17.85
N VAL A 69 8.55 3.73 -16.60
CA VAL A 69 9.42 4.82 -16.13
C VAL A 69 10.75 4.83 -16.89
N GLU A 70 11.40 3.68 -17.00
CA GLU A 70 12.71 3.55 -17.68
C GLU A 70 12.64 3.93 -19.15
N ASN A 71 11.56 3.54 -19.82
CA ASN A 71 11.35 3.74 -21.25
C ASN A 71 10.59 5.02 -21.60
N GLY A 72 10.09 5.77 -20.62
CA GLY A 72 9.28 6.97 -20.84
C GLY A 72 7.93 6.65 -21.50
N GLN A 73 7.33 5.50 -21.18
CA GLN A 73 6.08 5.04 -21.78
C GLN A 73 4.88 5.78 -21.18
N LYS A 74 4.45 6.85 -21.86
CA LYS A 74 3.41 7.74 -21.36
C LYS A 74 2.07 7.06 -21.08
N GLN A 75 1.62 6.15 -21.95
CA GLN A 75 0.31 5.51 -21.81
C GLN A 75 0.24 4.60 -20.57
N GLN A 76 1.28 3.81 -20.33
CA GLN A 76 1.40 2.95 -19.15
C GLN A 76 1.48 3.79 -17.87
N LEU A 77 2.23 4.90 -17.89
CA LEU A 77 2.27 5.84 -16.77
C LEU A 77 0.92 6.52 -16.52
N GLN A 78 0.14 6.80 -17.57
CA GLN A 78 -1.22 7.33 -17.45
C GLN A 78 -2.17 6.32 -16.81
N THR A 79 -2.12 5.06 -17.23
CA THR A 79 -2.90 3.99 -16.61
C THR A 79 -2.56 3.86 -15.12
N ALA A 80 -1.28 3.91 -14.77
CA ALA A 80 -0.87 3.88 -13.37
C ALA A 80 -1.38 5.13 -12.61
N ALA A 81 -1.27 6.33 -13.17
CA ALA A 81 -1.78 7.54 -12.55
C ALA A 81 -3.31 7.50 -12.29
N LEU A 82 -4.07 6.90 -13.22
CA LEU A 82 -5.51 6.68 -13.04
C LEU A 82 -5.82 5.69 -11.91
N ALA A 83 -5.10 4.58 -11.84
CA ALA A 83 -5.25 3.61 -10.76
C ALA A 83 -4.93 4.25 -9.39
N TRP A 84 -3.92 5.13 -9.33
CA TRP A 84 -3.61 5.90 -8.11
C TRP A 84 -4.72 6.85 -7.70
N LYS A 85 -5.34 7.54 -8.67
CA LYS A 85 -6.49 8.39 -8.40
C LYS A 85 -7.68 7.57 -7.90
N GLN A 86 -7.94 6.41 -8.48
CA GLN A 86 -9.05 5.54 -8.09
C GLN A 86 -8.85 4.92 -6.70
N GLY A 87 -7.68 4.33 -6.43
CA GLY A 87 -7.36 3.77 -5.12
C GLY A 87 -7.34 4.84 -4.02
N GLY A 88 -6.84 6.05 -4.32
CA GLY A 88 -6.90 7.19 -3.40
C GLY A 88 -8.32 7.65 -3.08
N GLN A 89 -9.25 7.58 -4.05
CA GLN A 89 -10.67 7.87 -3.79
C GLN A 89 -11.33 6.77 -2.96
N GLN A 90 -11.07 5.50 -3.27
CA GLN A 90 -11.57 4.37 -2.45
C GLN A 90 -11.14 4.52 -0.99
N LEU A 91 -9.87 4.89 -0.73
CA LEU A 91 -9.40 5.14 0.63
C LEU A 91 -10.19 6.26 1.32
N LYS A 92 -10.48 7.37 0.63
CA LYS A 92 -11.24 8.50 1.19
C LYS A 92 -12.69 8.15 1.52
N GLU A 93 -13.24 7.17 0.82
CA GLU A 93 -14.62 6.70 1.01
C GLU A 93 -14.73 5.70 2.17
N LEU A 94 -13.60 5.21 2.71
CA LEU A 94 -13.62 4.33 3.87
C LEU A 94 -14.01 5.11 5.14
N ASN A 95 -14.72 4.43 6.03
CA ASN A 95 -15.02 4.91 7.37
C ASN A 95 -14.02 4.32 8.36
N PRO A 96 -12.91 5.02 8.69
CA PRO A 96 -11.93 4.48 9.62
C PRO A 96 -12.50 4.38 11.04
N PRO A 97 -12.25 3.28 11.77
CA PRO A 97 -12.46 3.23 13.20
C PRO A 97 -11.68 4.33 13.95
N LYS A 98 -12.21 4.78 15.09
CA LYS A 98 -11.69 5.98 15.81
C LYS A 98 -10.22 5.84 16.21
N ASP A 99 -9.80 4.64 16.58
CA ASP A 99 -8.45 4.27 16.98
C ASP A 99 -7.43 4.40 15.83
N VAL A 100 -7.86 4.30 14.57
CA VAL A 100 -6.97 4.40 13.39
C VAL A 100 -7.24 5.60 12.48
N ALA A 101 -8.18 6.48 12.84
CA ALA A 101 -8.54 7.65 12.04
C ALA A 101 -7.33 8.55 11.69
N ALA A 102 -6.38 8.70 12.62
CA ALA A 102 -5.16 9.49 12.39
C ALA A 102 -4.21 8.82 11.38
N ALA A 103 -3.98 7.50 11.51
CA ALA A 103 -3.17 6.72 10.58
C ALA A 103 -3.81 6.71 9.18
N HIS A 104 -5.13 6.55 9.11
CA HIS A 104 -5.89 6.63 7.87
C HIS A 104 -5.75 8.00 7.17
N ALA A 105 -5.84 9.10 7.93
CA ALA A 105 -5.65 10.44 7.36
C ALA A 105 -4.24 10.64 6.79
N LYS A 106 -3.20 10.08 7.46
CA LYS A 106 -1.83 10.07 6.93
C LYS A 106 -1.74 9.25 5.65
N LEU A 107 -2.38 8.08 5.62
CA LEU A 107 -2.44 7.20 4.46
C LEU A 107 -3.04 7.91 3.24
N VAL A 108 -4.23 8.50 3.39
CA VAL A 108 -4.91 9.26 2.34
C VAL A 108 -4.03 10.41 1.83
N LYS A 109 -3.43 11.18 2.74
CA LYS A 109 -2.55 12.31 2.38
C LYS A 109 -1.31 11.85 1.62
N ALA A 110 -0.71 10.74 2.03
CA ALA A 110 0.45 10.16 1.36
C ALA A 110 0.10 9.71 -0.07
N VAL A 111 -1.04 9.03 -0.24
CA VAL A 111 -1.53 8.59 -1.55
C VAL A 111 -1.83 9.77 -2.48
N ASP A 112 -2.47 10.83 -1.98
CA ASP A 112 -2.69 12.06 -2.74
C ASP A 112 -1.36 12.71 -3.18
N GLY A 113 -0.38 12.76 -2.27
CA GLY A 113 0.95 13.29 -2.57
C GLY A 113 1.67 12.49 -3.66
N LEU A 114 1.57 11.16 -3.63
CA LEU A 114 2.13 10.27 -4.65
C LEU A 114 1.37 10.33 -5.98
N ALA A 115 0.05 10.56 -5.97
CA ALA A 115 -0.72 10.80 -7.19
C ALA A 115 -0.23 12.06 -7.94
N VAL A 116 0.16 13.12 -7.21
CA VAL A 116 0.81 14.30 -7.81
C VAL A 116 2.13 13.93 -8.49
N TRP A 117 2.94 13.07 -7.87
CA TRP A 117 4.17 12.57 -8.49
C TRP A 117 3.92 11.76 -9.75
N ASN A 118 2.90 10.90 -9.77
CA ASN A 118 2.54 10.14 -10.97
C ASN A 118 2.12 11.05 -12.14
N ASN A 119 1.38 12.12 -11.86
CA ASN A 119 1.06 13.11 -12.88
C ASN A 119 2.31 13.83 -13.42
N ARG A 120 3.30 14.10 -12.56
CA ARG A 120 4.60 14.65 -12.99
C ARG A 120 5.37 13.67 -13.87
N LEU A 121 5.34 12.36 -13.58
CA LEU A 121 5.95 11.32 -14.41
C LEU A 121 5.31 11.26 -15.80
N VAL A 122 3.98 11.30 -15.86
CA VAL A 122 3.20 11.36 -17.11
C VAL A 122 3.56 12.59 -17.93
N ALA A 123 3.67 13.75 -17.29
CA ALA A 123 4.01 15.01 -17.95
C ALA A 123 5.46 15.04 -18.46
N ALA A 124 6.37 14.33 -17.79
CA ALA A 124 7.76 14.21 -18.23
C ALA A 124 7.95 13.21 -19.38
N ALA A 125 7.09 12.20 -19.48
CA ALA A 125 7.14 11.25 -20.58
C ALA A 125 6.83 11.94 -21.93
N PRO A 126 7.54 11.59 -23.03
CA PRO A 126 8.43 10.43 -23.16
C PRO A 126 9.91 10.68 -22.85
N ASN A 127 10.27 11.79 -22.19
CA ASN A 127 11.66 12.08 -21.83
C ASN A 127 12.17 11.12 -20.75
N LYS A 128 12.82 10.03 -21.17
CA LYS A 128 13.32 8.96 -20.29
C LYS A 128 14.21 9.47 -19.15
N ALA A 129 15.13 10.39 -19.45
CA ALA A 129 16.04 10.93 -18.44
C ALA A 129 15.28 11.70 -17.35
N ARG A 130 14.32 12.55 -17.76
CA ARG A 130 13.48 13.30 -16.83
C ARG A 130 12.51 12.41 -16.06
N THR A 131 11.90 11.42 -16.71
CA THR A 131 10.99 10.46 -16.08
C THR A 131 11.71 9.65 -14.99
N ARG A 132 12.92 9.13 -15.25
CA ARG A 132 13.73 8.44 -14.24
C ARG A 132 14.14 9.34 -13.09
N ALA A 133 14.56 10.58 -13.38
CA ALA A 133 14.95 11.54 -12.35
C ALA A 133 13.77 11.86 -11.41
N LEU A 134 12.58 12.08 -11.97
CA LEU A 134 11.36 12.31 -11.19
C LEU A 134 10.93 11.07 -10.40
N ALA A 135 11.10 9.86 -10.94
CA ALA A 135 10.76 8.64 -10.21
C ALA A 135 11.66 8.45 -8.98
N LYS A 136 12.96 8.74 -9.11
CA LYS A 136 13.89 8.76 -7.98
C LYS A 136 13.50 9.80 -6.93
N GLN A 137 13.09 10.99 -7.37
CA GLN A 137 12.60 12.03 -6.44
C GLN A 137 11.30 11.62 -5.75
N ALA A 138 10.38 10.96 -6.45
CA ALA A 138 9.13 10.46 -5.89
C ALA A 138 9.40 9.43 -4.78
N GLY A 139 10.29 8.45 -5.01
CA GLY A 139 10.67 7.46 -4.00
C GLY A 139 11.39 8.05 -2.77
N ALA A 140 12.09 9.17 -2.92
CA ALA A 140 12.73 9.88 -1.80
C ALA A 140 11.82 10.94 -1.15
N SER A 141 10.59 11.11 -1.63
CA SER A 141 9.70 12.19 -1.20
C SER A 141 9.02 11.89 0.14
N ALA A 142 8.62 12.96 0.85
CA ALA A 142 7.86 12.83 2.09
C ALA A 142 6.58 11.98 1.94
N PRO A 143 5.78 12.12 0.86
CA PRO A 143 4.65 11.21 0.61
C PRO A 143 5.01 9.72 0.59
N SER A 144 6.16 9.33 0.04
CA SER A 144 6.59 7.92 0.02
C SER A 144 6.87 7.40 1.43
N GLN A 145 7.59 8.19 2.24
CA GLN A 145 7.89 7.84 3.63
C GLN A 145 6.63 7.82 4.51
N GLN A 146 5.70 8.75 4.27
CA GLN A 146 4.43 8.83 5.00
C GLN A 146 3.49 7.67 4.66
N LEU A 147 3.53 7.17 3.43
CA LEU A 147 2.75 5.99 3.03
C LEU A 147 3.21 4.77 3.85
N GLU A 148 4.51 4.51 3.87
CA GLU A 148 5.11 3.42 4.65
C GLU A 148 4.78 3.54 6.14
N ALA A 149 5.01 4.71 6.74
CA ALA A 149 4.72 4.96 8.15
C ALA A 149 3.22 4.76 8.48
N ALA A 150 2.31 5.24 7.63
CA ALA A 150 0.88 5.10 7.85
C ALA A 150 0.42 3.64 7.77
N VAL A 151 0.99 2.85 6.85
CA VAL A 151 0.71 1.41 6.77
C VAL A 151 1.22 0.69 8.02
N CYS A 152 2.40 1.04 8.54
CA CYS A 152 2.91 0.42 9.76
C CYS A 152 2.10 0.80 10.99
N GLU A 153 1.66 2.05 11.12
CA GLU A 153 0.75 2.46 12.20
C GLU A 153 -0.58 1.67 12.19
N LEU A 154 -1.10 1.31 11.02
CA LEU A 154 -2.29 0.45 10.91
C LEU A 154 -2.00 -0.98 11.38
N VAL A 155 -0.87 -1.56 10.94
CA VAL A 155 -0.46 -2.91 11.35
C VAL A 155 -0.18 -2.97 12.85
N ASP A 156 0.50 -1.98 13.43
CA ASP A 156 0.78 -1.88 14.87
C ASP A 156 -0.51 -1.73 15.70
N ALA A 157 -1.55 -1.11 15.13
CA ALA A 157 -2.90 -1.06 15.73
C ALA A 157 -3.69 -2.39 15.56
N GLY A 158 -3.07 -3.42 14.98
CA GLY A 158 -3.65 -4.75 14.78
C GLY A 158 -4.56 -4.85 13.56
N TYR A 159 -4.44 -3.95 12.58
CA TYR A 159 -5.15 -4.01 11.30
C TYR A 159 -4.23 -4.70 10.30
N GLU A 160 -4.39 -6.02 10.15
CA GLU A 160 -3.57 -6.83 9.25
C GLU A 160 -3.89 -6.52 7.79
N ILE A 161 -3.20 -5.52 7.24
CA ILE A 161 -3.32 -5.15 5.82
C ILE A 161 -2.55 -6.17 4.99
N VAL A 162 -3.29 -7.06 4.32
CA VAL A 162 -2.75 -8.09 3.43
C VAL A 162 -1.86 -7.43 2.37
N ASP A 163 -0.72 -8.06 2.05
CA ASP A 163 0.17 -7.67 0.97
C ASP A 163 1.00 -6.38 1.20
N SER A 164 1.01 -5.86 2.44
CA SER A 164 1.68 -4.58 2.72
C SER A 164 3.20 -4.65 2.65
N GLY A 165 3.85 -5.78 2.91
CA GLY A 165 5.31 -6.04 2.77
C GLY A 165 6.27 -5.09 3.54
N ALA A 166 5.77 -3.95 3.99
CA ALA A 166 6.47 -2.79 4.51
C ALA A 166 6.65 -2.87 6.02
N CYS A 167 5.82 -3.68 6.69
CA CYS A 167 5.71 -3.70 8.15
C CYS A 167 5.70 -5.16 8.61
N THR A 168 6.75 -5.91 8.28
CA THR A 168 7.04 -7.12 9.04
C THR A 168 7.53 -6.68 10.42
N PRO A 169 6.86 -7.08 11.52
CA PRO A 169 7.46 -6.88 12.84
C PRO A 169 8.78 -7.66 12.86
N LEU A 170 9.87 -7.00 13.25
CA LEU A 170 11.15 -7.65 13.56
C LEU A 170 11.07 -8.63 14.76
N SER A 171 9.88 -8.95 15.24
CA SER A 171 9.64 -9.76 16.44
C SER A 171 9.79 -11.28 16.21
N ASN A 172 10.24 -11.72 15.04
CA ASN A 172 10.71 -13.10 14.82
C ASN A 172 12.02 -13.13 14.01
N ALA A 173 12.93 -12.18 14.26
CA ALA A 173 14.35 -12.50 14.18
C ALA A 173 14.66 -13.48 15.32
N GLY A 174 14.33 -14.75 15.06
CA GLY A 174 14.58 -15.85 15.97
C GLY A 174 15.99 -15.80 16.51
N SER A 175 16.08 -16.00 17.81
CA SER A 175 17.26 -16.26 18.61
C SER A 175 18.39 -16.94 17.82
N PRO A 176 19.67 -16.59 18.07
CA PRO A 176 20.78 -17.34 17.52
C PRO A 176 20.64 -18.79 17.99
N VAL A 177 20.43 -19.70 17.04
CA VAL A 177 20.67 -21.12 17.27
C VAL A 177 22.19 -21.23 17.43
N GLN A 178 22.61 -21.50 18.67
CA GLN A 178 23.97 -21.93 19.00
C GLN A 178 24.26 -23.29 18.37
#